data_AF-A0A950H6T1-F1
#
_entry.id   AF-A0A950H6T1-F1
#
_cell.length_a   1.000
_cell.length_b   1.000
_cell.length_c   1.000
_cell.angle_alpha   90.00
_cell.angle_beta   90.00
_cell.angle_gamma   90.00
#
_symmetry.space_group_name_H-M   'P 1'
#
loop_
_entity.id
_entity.type
_entity.pdbx_description
1 polymer ?
#
loop_
_entity_poly.entity_id
_entity_poly.type
_entity_poly.pdbx_seq_one_letter_code
_entity_poly.pdbx_strand_id
1 'polypeptide(L)' 'MPISAVRLSPTAIDVHCDAVALKVVLADGREISAPLEWFPRLRDATP' A
#
# COMPACT_ATOMS: atom_id res chain seq x y z
N MET A 1 4.14 15.37 -26.85
CA MET A 1 2.85 15.21 -26.13
C MET A 1 3.12 15.41 -24.66
N PRO A 2 2.57 16.44 -23.98
CA PRO A 2 2.74 16.56 -22.54
C PRO A 2 1.84 15.54 -21.84
N ILE A 3 2.43 14.57 -21.13
CA ILE A 3 1.69 13.72 -20.20
C ILE A 3 1.35 14.58 -18.97
N SER A 4 0.06 14.74 -18.67
CA SER A 4 -0.36 15.41 -17.45
C SER A 4 -0.16 14.45 -16.29
N ALA A 5 0.82 14.72 -15.43
CA ALA A 5 1.06 13.91 -14.24
C ALA A 5 -0.15 14.08 -13.31
N VAL A 6 -1.00 13.04 -13.23
CA VAL A 6 -2.07 12.99 -12.23
C VAL A 6 -1.41 13.07 -10.86
N ARG A 7 -1.71 14.14 -10.12
CA ARG A 7 -1.23 14.33 -8.76
C ARG A 7 -2.05 13.41 -7.85
N LEU A 8 -1.61 12.17 -7.75
CA LEU A 8 -2.21 11.19 -6.86
C LEU A 8 -1.83 11.57 -5.43
N SER A 9 -2.80 11.97 -4.62
CA SER A 9 -2.61 12.14 -3.18
C SER A 9 -2.39 10.75 -2.56
N PRO A 10 -1.20 10.44 -2.02
CA PRO A 10 -0.87 9.11 -1.51
C PRO A 10 -1.46 8.85 -0.12
N THR A 11 -2.60 9.46 0.18
CA THR A 11 -3.23 9.34 1.49
C THR A 11 -3.83 7.94 1.63
N ALA A 12 -3.26 7.12 2.49
CA ALA A 12 -3.86 5.85 2.89
C ALA A 12 -5.10 6.13 3.74
N ILE A 13 -6.23 5.55 3.34
CA ILE A 13 -7.49 5.61 4.10
C ILE A 13 -7.76 4.31 4.85
N ASP A 14 -7.20 3.20 4.38
CA ASP A 14 -7.29 1.91 5.04
C ASP A 14 -6.01 1.10 4.83
N VAL A 15 -5.64 0.31 5.83
CA VAL A 15 -4.44 -0.52 5.83
C VAL A 15 -4.76 -1.86 6.46
N HIS A 16 -4.55 -2.93 5.69
CA HIS A 16 -4.75 -4.30 6.15
C HIS A 16 -3.48 -5.11 5.95
N CYS A 17 -3.09 -5.87 6.97
CA CYS A 17 -1.92 -6.73 6.91
C CYS A 17 -2.38 -8.18 7.02
N ASP A 18 -2.24 -8.93 5.93
CA ASP A 18 -2.45 -10.37 5.90
C ASP A 18 -1.15 -11.11 6.23
N ALA A 19 -1.21 -12.43 6.44
CA ALA A 19 -0.04 -13.26 6.71
C ALA A 19 1.03 -13.26 5.57
N VAL A 20 0.68 -12.78 4.38
CA VAL A 20 1.55 -12.83 3.18
C VAL A 20 1.78 -11.45 2.54
N ALA A 21 0.89 -10.49 2.75
CA ALA A 21 0.93 -9.22 2.04
C ALA A 21 0.34 -8.06 2.87
N LEU A 22 0.90 -6.87 2.65
CA LEU A 22 0.36 -5.60 3.10
C LEU A 22 -0.53 -5.02 2.00
N LYS A 23 -1.79 -4.75 2.34
CA LYS A 23 -2.78 -4.09 1.48
C LYS A 23 -3.05 -2.70 2.01
N VAL A 24 -2.99 -1.71 1.13
CA VAL A 24 -3.25 -0.31 1.46
C VAL A 24 -4.26 0.24 0.47
N VAL A 25 -5.38 0.74 0.98
CA VAL A 25 -6.37 1.45 0.19
C VAL A 25 -6.08 2.93 0.27
N LEU A 26 -5.89 3.55 -0.90
CA LEU A 26 -5.67 4.98 -1.03
C LEU A 26 -6.99 5.73 -1.16
N ALA A 27 -7.00 7.00 -0.73
CA ALA A 27 -8.14 7.91 -0.88
C ALA A 27 -8.60 8.09 -2.33
N ASP A 28 -7.72 7.80 -3.29
CA ASP A 28 -8.01 7.85 -4.73
C ASP A 28 -8.73 6.59 -5.25
N GLY A 29 -9.02 5.62 -4.38
CA GLY A 29 -9.72 4.37 -4.71
C GLY A 29 -8.81 3.27 -5.25
N ARG A 30 -7.49 3.50 -5.34
CA ARG A 30 -6.54 2.45 -5.70
C ARG A 30 -6.20 1.60 -4.48
N GLU A 31 -5.98 0.32 -4.74
CA GLU A 31 -5.45 -0.61 -3.76
C GLU A 31 -4.00 -0.94 -4.15
N ILE A 32 -3.08 -0.80 -3.19
CA ILE A 32 -1.70 -1.23 -3.31
C ILE A 32 -1.53 -2.49 -2.49
N SER A 33 -1.09 -3.57 -3.14
CA SER A 33 -0.70 -4.81 -2.50
C SER A 33 0.81 -5.00 -2.64
N ALA A 34 1.50 -5.18 -1.51
CA ALA A 34 2.93 -5.47 -1.48
C ALA A 34 3.23 -6.71 -0.62
N PRO A 35 4.09 -7.64 -1.07
CA PRO A 35 4.48 -8.79 -0.27
C PRO A 35 5.14 -8.40 1.05
N LEU A 36 4.82 -9.10 2.15
CA LEU A 36 5.45 -8.85 3.45
C LEU A 36 6.94 -9.20 3.46
N GLU A 37 7.40 -10.06 2.55
CA GLU A 37 8.81 -10.42 2.42
C GLU A 37 9.70 -9.19 2.11
N TRP A 38 9.12 -8.14 1.49
CA TRP A 38 9.82 -6.87 1.22
C TRP A 38 10.00 -6.02 2.47
N PHE A 39 9.23 -6.29 3.53
CA PHE A 39 9.22 -5.54 4.78
C PHE A 39 9.55 -6.47 5.97
N PRO A 40 10.83 -6.82 6.18
CA PRO A 40 11.24 -7.78 7.22
C PRO A 40 10.72 -7.42 8.62
N ARG A 41 10.70 -6.11 8.95
CA ARG A 41 10.20 -5.63 10.25
C ARG A 41 8.70 -5.82 10.43
N LEU A 42 7.93 -5.79 9.34
CA LEU A 42 6.49 -5.99 9.37
C LEU A 42 6.15 -7.49 9.36
N ARG A 43 6.93 -8.29 8.63
CA ARG A 43 6.84 -9.75 8.65
C ARG A 43 7.07 -10.33 10.05
N ASP A 44 8.06 -9.82 10.77
CA ASP A 44 8.42 -10.32 12.10
C ASP A 44 7.58 -9.65 13.21
N ALA A 45 6.57 -8.86 12.85
CA ALA A 45 5.67 -8.23 13.81
C ALA A 45 4.55 -9.20 14.24
N THR A 46 4.22 -9.20 15.53
CA THR A 46 3.05 -9.89 16.08
C THR A 46 1.79 -9.01 16.02
N PRO A 47 0.59 -9.60 15.83
CA PRO A 47 -0.68 -8.88 15.67
C PRO A 47 -1.14 -8.13 16.92
#